data_AF-A0AA96KZY9-F1
#
_entry.id   AF-A0AA96KZY9-F1
#
_cell.length_a   1.000
_cell.length_b   1.000
_cell.length_c   1.000
_cell.angle_alpha   90.00
_cell.angle_beta   90.00
_cell.angle_gamma   90.00
#
_symmetry.space_group_name_H-M   'P 1'
#
loop_
_entity.id
_entity.type
_entity.pdbx_description
1 polymer ?
#
loop_
_entity_poly.entity_id
_entity_poly.type
_entity_poly.pdbx_seq_one_letter_code
_entity_poly.pdbx_strand_id
1 'polypeptide(L)'
;MSNKYSIKFSILVSLSALSLVACGNQVAKNSQTDTIASTPQTTQQRQAITTIPNVQTQISDTLKNNTLTVHRDPNCGCCHSWIEHAKSYGVMIVDKVTSNEAVTAIKAQHQLPTSMYSCHTIISQDGYVFEGHVPVKYMDKFLQNPPKDAIGLATPGMPMGSPGMEMGDQFSPYTIMLIKKDGSTAPYASIKQANEQY
;
A
#
# COMPACT_ATOMS: atom_id res chain seq x y z
N MET A 1 -43.11 -40.07 21.24
CA MET A 1 -43.84 -39.14 20.36
C MET A 1 -42.93 -38.80 19.20
N SER A 2 -43.15 -39.46 18.06
CA SER A 2 -42.31 -39.37 16.87
C SER A 2 -42.94 -38.37 15.92
N ASN A 3 -42.20 -37.37 15.44
CA ASN A 3 -42.66 -36.54 14.33
C ASN A 3 -41.55 -36.44 13.28
N LYS A 4 -41.70 -37.24 12.22
CA LYS A 4 -40.88 -37.22 11.01
C LYS A 4 -41.61 -36.36 9.98
N TYR A 5 -41.00 -35.29 9.53
CA TYR A 5 -41.42 -34.60 8.30
C TYR A 5 -40.24 -34.54 7.34
N SER A 6 -40.30 -35.42 6.33
CA SER A 6 -39.49 -35.36 5.11
C SER A 6 -40.20 -34.43 4.13
N ILE A 7 -39.50 -33.40 3.66
CA ILE A 7 -39.94 -32.60 2.52
C ILE A 7 -38.89 -32.76 1.42
N LYS A 8 -39.26 -33.47 0.36
CA LYS A 8 -38.51 -33.55 -0.89
C LYS A 8 -39.00 -32.41 -1.79
N PHE A 9 -38.13 -31.48 -2.17
CA PHE A 9 -38.44 -30.49 -3.22
C PHE A 9 -37.69 -30.83 -4.50
N SER A 10 -38.49 -30.93 -5.56
CA SER A 10 -38.12 -31.36 -6.89
C SER A 10 -37.25 -30.34 -7.62
N ILE A 11 -36.32 -30.88 -8.39
CA ILE A 11 -35.41 -30.22 -9.32
C ILE A 11 -36.22 -29.61 -10.49
N LEU A 12 -35.99 -28.32 -10.76
CA LEU A 12 -36.39 -27.65 -12.01
C LEU A 12 -35.13 -27.06 -12.64
N VAL A 13 -34.57 -27.78 -13.63
CA VAL A 13 -33.50 -27.30 -14.49
C VAL A 13 -34.15 -26.61 -15.69
N SER A 14 -34.06 -25.27 -15.74
CA SER A 14 -34.42 -24.49 -16.92
C SER A 14 -33.17 -24.14 -17.72
N LEU A 15 -33.00 -24.87 -18.82
CA LEU A 15 -32.11 -24.52 -19.93
C LEU A 15 -32.65 -23.24 -20.60
N SER A 16 -31.84 -22.19 -20.67
CA SER A 16 -32.08 -21.08 -21.59
C SER A 16 -30.76 -20.63 -22.22
N ALA A 17 -30.85 -20.36 -23.51
CA ALA A 17 -29.81 -20.52 -24.51
C ALA A 17 -28.93 -19.28 -24.72
N LEU A 18 -27.71 -19.60 -25.18
CA LEU A 18 -26.84 -18.91 -26.13
C LEU A 18 -27.24 -17.50 -26.60
N SER A 19 -26.28 -16.57 -26.49
CA SER A 19 -25.99 -15.61 -27.56
C SER A 19 -24.48 -15.30 -27.57
N LEU A 20 -23.80 -15.79 -28.60
CA LEU A 20 -22.46 -15.39 -29.00
C LEU A 20 -22.57 -14.06 -29.76
N VAL A 21 -21.83 -13.03 -29.33
CA VAL A 21 -21.60 -11.81 -30.12
C VAL A 21 -20.12 -11.73 -30.45
N ALA A 22 -19.86 -11.45 -31.73
CA ALA A 22 -18.62 -11.61 -32.45
C ALA A 22 -17.54 -10.57 -32.11
N CYS A 23 -16.28 -11.00 -32.28
CA CYS A 23 -15.08 -10.16 -32.33
C CYS A 23 -14.96 -9.41 -33.67
N GLY A 24 -14.30 -8.26 -33.64
CA GLY A 24 -13.56 -7.75 -34.81
C GLY A 24 -13.35 -6.25 -34.81
N ASN A 25 -12.22 -5.77 -34.26
CA ASN A 25 -11.72 -4.43 -34.56
C ASN A 25 -10.41 -4.53 -35.36
N GLN A 26 -10.38 -3.76 -36.44
CA GLN A 26 -9.38 -3.76 -37.50
C GLN A 26 -8.08 -3.10 -37.07
N VAL A 27 -6.97 -3.73 -37.42
CA VAL A 27 -5.60 -3.23 -37.32
C VAL A 27 -5.35 -2.33 -38.54
N ALA A 28 -5.13 -1.04 -38.31
CA ALA A 28 -4.54 -0.15 -39.31
C ALA A 28 -3.02 -0.09 -39.09
N LYS A 29 -2.29 -0.80 -39.94
CA LYS A 29 -0.86 -0.58 -40.19
C LYS A 29 -0.69 0.73 -40.94
N ASN A 30 0.30 1.54 -40.55
CA ASN A 30 0.98 2.38 -41.53
C ASN A 30 2.50 2.23 -41.34
N SER A 31 3.11 1.58 -42.34
CA SER A 31 4.54 1.56 -42.59
C SER A 31 4.83 2.67 -43.58
N GLN A 32 5.83 3.51 -43.32
CA GLN A 32 6.60 4.14 -44.39
C GLN A 32 8.01 4.43 -43.88
N THR A 33 8.89 3.53 -44.29
CA THR A 33 10.32 3.72 -44.50
C THR A 33 10.53 4.71 -45.63
N ASP A 34 11.41 5.69 -45.43
CA ASP A 34 12.21 6.26 -46.51
C ASP A 34 13.67 6.33 -46.08
N THR A 35 14.52 5.86 -47.00
CA THR A 35 15.97 5.78 -46.93
C THR A 35 16.53 6.92 -47.80
N ILE A 36 17.73 7.43 -47.47
CA ILE A 36 18.89 7.66 -48.37
C ILE A 36 19.69 8.96 -48.04
N ALA A 37 20.99 8.71 -47.79
CA ALA A 37 22.22 9.49 -48.07
C ALA A 37 22.57 10.81 -47.35
N SER A 38 23.53 10.67 -46.42
CA SER A 38 24.88 11.27 -46.36
C SER A 38 25.19 12.62 -47.02
N THR A 39 25.70 13.58 -46.22
CA THR A 39 26.98 14.32 -46.38
C THR A 39 27.30 15.04 -45.03
N PRO A 40 28.57 15.17 -44.58
CA PRO A 40 28.90 15.59 -43.22
C PRO A 40 29.11 17.10 -43.12
N GLN A 41 28.49 17.74 -42.12
CA GLN A 41 28.87 19.07 -41.68
C GLN A 41 28.96 19.12 -40.16
N THR A 42 30.19 19.30 -39.70
CA THR A 42 30.57 19.70 -38.35
C THR A 42 29.87 21.00 -37.98
N THR A 43 29.01 20.98 -36.96
CA THR A 43 28.65 22.17 -36.21
C THR A 43 28.47 21.77 -34.76
N GLN A 44 29.29 22.40 -33.92
CA GLN A 44 29.25 22.36 -32.48
C GLN A 44 27.86 22.76 -31.97
N GLN A 45 27.37 21.96 -31.02
CA GLN A 45 26.46 22.30 -29.90
C GLN A 45 25.46 21.17 -29.70
N ARG A 46 25.91 20.09 -29.08
CA ARG A 46 25.00 19.13 -28.47
C ARG A 46 24.75 19.56 -27.03
N GLN A 47 23.67 20.33 -26.90
CA GLN A 47 22.61 20.14 -25.91
C GLN A 47 23.07 19.95 -24.46
N ALA A 48 22.84 20.98 -23.64
CA ALA A 48 22.61 20.79 -22.22
C ALA A 48 21.61 19.65 -22.06
N ILE A 49 22.05 18.56 -21.42
CA ILE A 49 21.16 17.52 -20.94
C ILE A 49 20.35 18.19 -19.83
N THR A 50 19.22 18.79 -20.21
CA THR A 50 18.16 19.08 -19.26
C THR A 50 17.61 17.72 -18.85
N THR A 51 18.22 17.15 -17.82
CA THR A 51 17.66 16.00 -17.11
C THR A 51 16.27 16.42 -16.66
N ILE A 52 15.24 15.91 -17.32
CA ILE A 52 13.88 15.96 -16.81
C ILE A 52 13.94 15.16 -15.51
N PRO A 53 13.67 15.74 -14.32
CA PRO A 53 13.53 14.92 -13.14
C PRO A 53 12.34 14.00 -13.39
N ASN A 54 12.62 12.71 -13.47
CA ASN A 54 11.61 11.67 -13.38
C ASN A 54 10.91 11.88 -12.03
N VAL A 55 9.74 12.53 -12.04
CA VAL A 55 8.88 12.73 -10.86
C VAL A 55 8.18 11.40 -10.56
N GLN A 56 8.99 10.38 -10.31
CA GLN A 56 8.56 9.24 -9.53
C GLN A 56 8.71 9.71 -8.09
N THR A 57 7.65 9.66 -7.28
CA THR A 57 7.67 10.06 -5.87
C THR A 57 8.82 9.36 -5.14
N GLN A 58 9.99 10.02 -5.06
CA GLN A 58 11.17 9.44 -4.48
C GLN A 58 11.05 9.61 -2.96
N ILE A 59 10.93 8.48 -2.26
CA ILE A 59 11.18 8.46 -0.81
C ILE A 59 12.64 8.86 -0.54
N SER A 60 12.88 9.48 0.61
CA SER A 60 14.23 9.94 0.97
C SER A 60 15.22 8.80 1.16
N ASP A 61 16.51 9.10 1.08
CA ASP A 61 17.56 8.13 1.38
C ASP A 61 17.50 7.64 2.84
N THR A 62 16.93 8.44 3.76
CA THR A 62 16.66 8.04 5.14
C THR A 62 15.75 6.81 5.18
N LEU A 63 14.64 6.81 4.44
CA LEU A 63 13.74 5.66 4.42
C LEU A 63 14.28 4.52 3.53
N LYS A 64 14.90 4.82 2.38
CA LYS A 64 15.46 3.78 1.50
C LYS A 64 16.48 2.91 2.20
N ASN A 65 17.32 3.52 3.03
CA ASN A 65 18.37 2.82 3.78
C ASN A 65 17.89 2.23 5.10
N ASN A 66 16.62 2.45 5.48
CA ASN A 66 16.04 1.93 6.70
C ASN A 66 15.23 0.67 6.38
N THR A 67 15.77 -0.50 6.75
CA THR A 67 15.03 -1.76 6.57
C THR A 67 13.88 -1.83 7.57
N LEU A 68 12.66 -2.00 7.07
CA LEU A 68 11.48 -2.13 7.91
C LEU A 68 11.12 -3.60 8.11
N THR A 69 10.93 -4.01 9.35
CA THR A 69 10.43 -5.34 9.70
C THR A 69 8.93 -5.27 9.88
N VAL A 70 8.16 -6.05 9.13
CA VAL A 70 6.69 -6.06 9.17
C VAL A 70 6.21 -7.34 9.82
N HIS A 71 5.53 -7.24 10.95
CA HIS A 71 4.92 -8.35 11.66
C HIS A 71 3.43 -8.45 11.30
N ARG A 72 3.02 -9.57 10.71
CA ARG A 72 1.63 -9.79 10.27
C ARG A 72 1.19 -11.24 10.39
N ASP A 73 -0.12 -11.45 10.45
CA ASP A 73 -0.73 -12.77 10.31
C ASP A 73 -0.59 -13.32 8.87
N PRO A 74 -0.34 -14.63 8.67
CA PRO A 74 -0.30 -15.24 7.33
C PRO A 74 -1.59 -15.03 6.54
N ASN A 75 -2.74 -14.92 7.20
CA ASN A 75 -4.05 -14.83 6.56
C ASN A 75 -4.54 -13.38 6.37
N CYS A 76 -3.70 -12.38 6.67
CA CYS A 76 -4.05 -10.97 6.47
C CYS A 76 -3.68 -10.47 5.06
N GLY A 77 -4.65 -10.52 4.14
CA GLY A 77 -4.44 -10.10 2.74
C GLY A 77 -4.13 -8.60 2.58
N CYS A 78 -4.75 -7.73 3.37
CA CYS A 78 -4.48 -6.29 3.31
C CYS A 78 -3.08 -5.94 3.86
N CYS A 79 -2.59 -6.67 4.87
CA CYS A 79 -1.23 -6.52 5.38
C CYS A 79 -0.19 -6.87 4.29
N HIS A 80 -0.44 -7.92 3.52
CA HIS A 80 0.41 -8.27 2.38
C HIS A 80 0.35 -7.19 1.29
N SER A 81 -0.83 -6.67 0.98
CA SER A 81 -1.01 -5.60 -0.01
C SER A 81 -0.29 -4.32 0.40
N TRP A 82 -0.30 -3.96 1.68
CA TRP A 82 0.48 -2.84 2.21
C TRP A 82 1.99 -3.04 2.01
N ILE A 83 2.50 -4.26 2.22
CA ILE A 83 3.92 -4.59 1.97
C ILE A 83 4.28 -4.37 0.49
N GLU A 84 3.43 -4.82 -0.43
CA GLU A 84 3.67 -4.63 -1.87
C GLU A 84 3.63 -3.14 -2.27
N HIS A 85 2.71 -2.37 -1.68
CA HIS A 85 2.74 -0.91 -1.79
C HIS A 85 4.07 -0.34 -1.31
N ALA A 86 4.55 -0.70 -0.12
CA ALA A 86 5.81 -0.20 0.42
C ALA A 86 7.02 -0.54 -0.48
N LYS A 87 7.09 -1.79 -0.96
CA LYS A 87 8.13 -2.22 -1.91
C LYS A 87 8.08 -1.46 -3.23
N SER A 88 6.89 -1.10 -3.73
CA SER A 88 6.75 -0.31 -4.96
C SER A 88 7.36 1.10 -4.86
N TYR A 89 7.47 1.65 -3.64
CA TYR A 89 8.20 2.89 -3.35
C TYR A 89 9.72 2.67 -3.15
N GLY A 90 10.21 1.43 -3.24
CA GLY A 90 11.62 1.09 -3.02
C GLY A 90 12.01 0.90 -1.56
N VAL A 91 11.04 0.72 -0.65
CA VAL A 91 11.33 0.43 0.76
C VAL A 91 11.83 -1.00 0.92
N MET A 92 12.92 -1.19 1.67
CA MET A 92 13.40 -2.52 2.03
C MET A 92 12.53 -3.12 3.15
N ILE A 93 11.90 -4.27 2.89
CA ILE A 93 11.00 -4.95 3.83
C ILE A 93 11.55 -6.33 4.23
N VAL A 94 11.54 -6.61 5.52
CA VAL A 94 11.61 -7.97 6.09
C VAL A 94 10.21 -8.38 6.54
N ASP A 95 9.58 -9.30 5.80
CA ASP A 95 8.24 -9.82 6.12
C ASP A 95 8.33 -10.93 7.19
N LYS A 96 7.87 -10.64 8.40
CA LYS A 96 7.79 -11.57 9.54
C LYS A 96 6.35 -12.05 9.69
N VAL A 97 6.08 -13.15 9.02
CA VAL A 97 4.78 -13.83 9.09
C VAL A 97 4.69 -14.67 10.37
N THR A 98 3.79 -14.32 11.27
CA THR A 98 3.58 -14.95 12.58
C THR A 98 2.10 -15.05 12.91
N SER A 99 1.67 -15.72 13.99
CA SER A 99 0.25 -15.72 14.35
C SER A 99 -0.23 -14.33 14.82
N ASN A 100 -1.54 -14.09 14.74
CA ASN A 100 -2.16 -12.87 15.27
C ASN A 100 -1.86 -12.62 16.76
N GLU A 101 -1.77 -13.68 17.60
CA GLU A 101 -1.39 -13.55 19.00
C GLU A 101 0.05 -13.05 19.15
N ALA A 102 0.96 -13.55 18.31
CA ALA A 102 2.34 -13.08 18.29
C ALA A 102 2.44 -11.61 17.83
N VAL A 103 1.68 -11.21 16.81
CA VAL A 103 1.59 -9.80 16.39
C VAL A 103 1.07 -8.93 17.55
N THR A 104 0.03 -9.39 18.25
CA THR A 104 -0.52 -8.70 19.43
C THR A 104 0.52 -8.57 20.56
N ALA A 105 1.34 -9.59 20.78
CA ALA A 105 2.44 -9.54 21.75
C ALA A 105 3.50 -8.50 21.36
N ILE A 106 3.83 -8.36 20.07
CA ILE A 106 4.73 -7.30 19.58
C ILE A 106 4.14 -5.91 19.88
N LYS A 107 2.84 -5.68 19.63
CA LYS A 107 2.19 -4.40 19.96
C LYS A 107 2.34 -4.06 21.44
N ALA A 108 2.12 -5.04 22.32
CA ALA A 108 2.25 -4.88 23.76
C ALA A 108 3.71 -4.63 24.20
N GLN A 109 4.67 -5.34 23.62
CA GLN A 109 6.11 -5.14 23.88
C GLN A 109 6.56 -3.71 23.57
N HIS A 110 6.01 -3.12 22.51
CA HIS A 110 6.26 -1.74 22.11
C HIS A 110 5.35 -0.72 22.83
N GLN A 111 4.58 -1.16 23.83
CA GLN A 111 3.71 -0.31 24.66
C GLN A 111 2.73 0.52 23.82
N LEU A 112 2.26 -0.05 22.70
CA LEU A 112 1.26 0.61 21.88
C LEU A 112 -0.05 0.72 22.68
N PRO A 113 -0.69 1.90 22.74
CA PRO A 113 -2.03 2.01 23.29
C PRO A 113 -2.99 1.13 22.49
N THR A 114 -3.87 0.40 23.18
CA THR A 114 -4.83 -0.52 22.52
C THR A 114 -5.76 0.22 21.56
N SER A 115 -6.06 1.49 21.81
CA SER A 115 -6.83 2.35 20.90
C SER A 115 -6.14 2.60 19.56
N MET A 116 -4.83 2.37 19.45
CA MET A 116 -4.04 2.54 18.24
C MET A 116 -3.87 1.24 17.43
N TYR A 117 -4.36 0.10 17.95
CA TYR A 117 -4.13 -1.20 17.31
C TYR A 117 -4.74 -1.27 15.90
N SER A 118 -4.03 -1.99 15.04
CA SER A 118 -4.40 -2.36 13.68
C SER A 118 -3.95 -3.80 13.38
N CYS A 119 -4.00 -4.22 12.12
CA CYS A 119 -3.79 -5.59 11.67
C CYS A 119 -2.31 -6.03 11.62
N HIS A 120 -1.36 -5.10 11.49
CA HIS A 120 0.07 -5.39 11.45
C HIS A 120 0.90 -4.30 12.11
N THR A 121 2.14 -4.61 12.44
CA THR A 121 3.07 -3.68 13.10
C THR A 121 4.40 -3.67 12.35
N ILE A 122 4.87 -2.47 12.00
CA ILE A 122 6.13 -2.25 11.33
C ILE A 122 7.14 -1.67 12.32
N ILE A 123 8.34 -2.24 12.37
CA ILE A 123 9.45 -1.75 13.17
C ILE A 123 10.57 -1.32 12.24
N SER A 124 10.94 -0.05 12.29
CA SER A 124 12.12 0.48 11.59
C SER A 124 13.42 0.00 12.24
N GLN A 125 14.52 0.08 11.50
CA GLN A 125 15.85 -0.23 12.00
C GLN A 125 16.26 0.63 13.21
N ASP A 126 15.73 1.86 13.29
CA ASP A 126 15.98 2.79 14.39
C ASP A 126 15.04 2.55 15.59
N GLY A 127 14.16 1.55 15.52
CA GLY A 127 13.25 1.17 16.60
C GLY A 127 11.92 1.94 16.64
N TYR A 128 11.68 2.85 15.70
CA TYR A 128 10.35 3.47 15.54
C TYR A 128 9.32 2.48 15.05
N VAL A 129 8.10 2.65 15.53
CA VAL A 129 6.94 1.77 15.27
C VAL A 129 5.99 2.47 14.31
N PHE A 130 5.51 1.74 13.30
CA PHE A 130 4.40 2.18 12.46
C PHE A 130 3.31 1.12 12.52
N GLU A 131 2.11 1.52 12.94
CA GLU A 131 1.03 0.60 13.28
C GLU A 131 -0.10 0.70 12.26
N GLY A 132 -0.37 -0.41 11.57
CA GLY A 132 -1.38 -0.49 10.51
C GLY A 132 -0.98 0.15 9.19
N HIS A 133 -1.99 0.48 8.40
CA HIS A 133 -1.92 1.02 7.04
C HIS A 133 -1.41 2.48 6.93
N VAL A 134 -0.33 2.82 7.64
CA VAL A 134 0.33 4.12 7.56
C VAL A 134 0.92 4.30 6.15
N PRO A 135 0.66 5.40 5.43
CA PRO A 135 1.26 5.60 4.13
C PRO A 135 2.76 5.89 4.22
N VAL A 136 3.52 5.30 3.30
CA VAL A 136 4.98 5.40 3.20
C VAL A 136 5.48 6.84 3.23
N LYS A 137 4.78 7.75 2.54
CA LYS A 137 5.06 9.20 2.53
C LYS A 137 5.16 9.80 3.93
N TYR A 138 4.31 9.37 4.86
CA TYR A 138 4.31 9.90 6.22
C TYR A 138 5.33 9.21 7.12
N MET A 139 5.64 7.94 6.86
CA MET A 139 6.76 7.25 7.50
C MET A 139 8.08 7.91 7.11
N ASP A 140 8.25 8.25 5.83
CA ASP A 140 9.44 8.93 5.32
C ASP A 140 9.63 10.30 5.98
N LYS A 141 8.56 11.12 6.01
CA LYS A 141 8.57 12.42 6.70
C LYS A 141 8.90 12.29 8.18
N PHE A 142 8.34 11.28 8.84
CA PHE A 142 8.60 11.01 10.25
C PHE A 142 10.07 10.65 10.46
N LEU A 143 10.64 9.73 9.68
CA LEU A 143 12.03 9.30 9.88
C LEU A 143 13.04 10.40 9.57
N GLN A 144 12.74 11.30 8.64
CA GLN A 144 13.59 12.47 8.36
C GLN A 144 13.62 13.45 9.53
N ASN A 145 12.53 13.61 10.27
CA ASN A 145 12.43 14.52 11.41
C ASN A 145 11.53 13.94 12.51
N PRO A 146 12.01 12.94 13.27
CA PRO A 146 11.18 12.28 14.26
C PRO A 146 10.76 13.26 15.36
N PRO A 147 9.46 13.43 15.64
CA PRO A 147 9.02 14.31 16.71
C PRO A 147 9.61 13.87 18.05
N LYS A 148 9.92 14.85 18.92
CA LYS A 148 10.47 14.56 20.25
C LYS A 148 9.52 13.65 21.03
N ASP A 149 10.10 12.66 21.70
CA ASP A 149 9.41 11.67 22.53
C ASP A 149 8.40 10.80 21.77
N ALA A 150 8.42 10.81 20.44
CA ALA A 150 7.62 9.89 19.63
C ALA A 150 8.23 8.49 19.66
N ILE A 151 7.35 7.49 19.66
CA ILE A 151 7.71 6.10 19.34
C ILE A 151 7.30 5.74 17.92
N GLY A 152 6.37 6.48 17.30
CA GLY A 152 5.81 6.04 16.04
C GLY A 152 4.57 6.76 15.53
N LEU A 153 4.03 6.23 14.44
CA LEU A 153 2.73 6.61 13.88
C LEU A 153 1.78 5.41 13.84
N ALA A 154 0.48 5.67 13.86
CA ALA A 154 -0.56 4.66 13.68
C ALA A 154 -1.67 5.13 12.75
N THR A 155 -2.25 4.19 12.02
CA THR A 155 -3.60 4.32 11.44
C THR A 155 -4.49 3.30 12.13
N PRO A 156 -5.19 3.68 13.21
CA PRO A 156 -5.96 2.73 14.02
C PRO A 156 -7.09 2.07 13.22
N GLY A 157 -7.39 0.81 13.56
CA GLY A 157 -8.38 0.02 12.83
C GLY A 157 -7.90 -0.35 11.43
N MET A 158 -8.78 -0.29 10.43
CA MET A 158 -8.46 -0.58 9.02
C MET A 158 -9.27 0.36 8.10
N PRO A 159 -8.86 1.62 7.94
CA PRO A 159 -9.60 2.57 7.11
C PRO A 159 -9.67 2.10 5.66
N MET A 160 -10.89 2.02 5.12
CA MET A 160 -11.12 1.68 3.71
C MET A 160 -10.46 2.72 2.80
N GLY A 161 -9.72 2.25 1.80
CA GLY A 161 -9.00 3.12 0.86
C GLY A 161 -7.59 3.54 1.32
N SER A 162 -7.18 3.23 2.56
CA SER A 162 -5.78 3.38 2.98
C SER A 162 -4.87 2.40 2.23
N PRO A 163 -3.53 2.59 2.21
CA PRO A 163 -2.61 1.73 1.47
C PRO A 163 -2.74 0.25 1.83
N GLY A 164 -3.02 -0.63 0.87
CA GLY A 164 -3.32 -2.05 1.08
C GLY A 164 -4.78 -2.36 1.47
N MET A 165 -5.63 -1.34 1.60
CA MET A 165 -7.08 -1.43 1.87
C MET A 165 -7.91 -0.77 0.75
N GLU A 166 -7.31 -0.55 -0.43
CA GLU A 166 -7.98 0.04 -1.59
C GLU A 166 -9.07 -0.90 -2.15
N MET A 167 -10.24 -0.33 -2.45
CA MET A 167 -11.41 -1.06 -2.96
C MET A 167 -12.11 -0.21 -4.03
N GLY A 168 -11.52 -0.16 -5.23
CA GLY A 168 -11.97 0.75 -6.28
C GLY A 168 -11.90 2.21 -5.81
N ASP A 169 -12.97 2.97 -6.04
CA ASP A 169 -13.04 4.40 -5.68
C ASP A 169 -13.53 4.64 -4.23
N GLN A 170 -13.73 3.58 -3.43
CA GLN A 170 -14.21 3.72 -2.06
C GLN A 170 -13.10 4.21 -1.13
N PHE A 171 -13.38 5.26 -0.37
CA PHE A 171 -12.42 5.87 0.54
C PHE A 171 -13.12 6.43 1.79
N SER A 172 -12.61 6.08 2.96
CA SER A 172 -13.03 6.65 4.24
C SER A 172 -11.95 7.59 4.77
N PRO A 173 -12.24 8.89 4.96
CA PRO A 173 -11.29 9.81 5.59
C PRO A 173 -10.78 9.29 6.92
N TYR A 174 -9.49 9.44 7.16
CA TYR A 174 -8.84 8.93 8.37
C TYR A 174 -7.74 9.87 8.85
N THR A 175 -7.33 9.66 10.10
CA THR A 175 -6.24 10.41 10.72
C THR A 175 -5.10 9.45 11.04
N ILE A 176 -3.89 9.85 10.65
CA ILE A 176 -2.65 9.24 11.11
C ILE A 176 -2.34 9.85 12.48
N MET A 177 -2.18 8.99 13.48
CA MET A 177 -1.94 9.37 14.86
C MET A 177 -0.45 9.29 15.18
N LEU A 178 0.09 10.30 15.84
CA LEU A 178 1.39 10.26 16.52
C LEU A 178 1.23 9.50 17.84
N ILE A 179 2.18 8.64 18.15
CA ILE A 179 2.26 7.94 19.44
C ILE A 179 3.52 8.36 20.17
N LYS A 180 3.37 8.75 21.44
CA LYS A 180 4.49 9.16 22.31
C LYS A 180 4.88 8.05 23.28
N LYS A 181 6.09 8.17 23.83
CA LYS A 181 6.69 7.24 24.81
C LYS A 181 5.86 7.09 26.09
N ASP A 182 5.09 8.11 26.46
CA ASP A 182 4.20 8.09 27.63
C ASP A 182 2.84 7.45 27.34
N GLY A 183 2.62 6.91 26.14
CA GLY A 183 1.37 6.32 25.68
C GLY A 183 0.33 7.35 25.23
N SER A 184 0.61 8.65 25.34
CA SER A 184 -0.29 9.68 24.80
C SER A 184 -0.24 9.69 23.27
N THR A 185 -1.34 10.14 22.67
CA THR A 185 -1.50 10.22 21.21
C THR A 185 -1.96 11.60 20.78
N ALA A 186 -1.63 11.97 19.55
CA ALA A 186 -2.06 13.22 18.95
C ALA A 186 -2.27 13.05 17.43
N PRO A 187 -3.18 13.80 16.78
CA PRO A 187 -3.24 13.82 15.33
C PRO A 187 -1.89 14.24 14.72
N TYR A 188 -1.39 13.48 13.74
CA TYR A 188 -0.19 13.80 12.97
C TYR A 188 -0.53 14.37 11.60
N ALA A 189 -1.47 13.72 10.90
CA ALA A 189 -1.98 14.16 9.60
C ALA A 189 -3.38 13.61 9.35
N SER A 190 -4.21 14.35 8.62
CA SER A 190 -5.52 13.89 8.16
C SER A 190 -5.47 13.62 6.66
N ILE A 191 -6.03 12.49 6.25
CA ILE A 191 -6.19 12.09 4.85
C ILE A 191 -7.67 12.16 4.53
N LYS A 192 -8.05 13.14 3.72
CA LYS A 192 -9.46 13.40 3.36
C LYS A 192 -9.82 12.74 2.04
N GLN A 193 -8.83 12.47 1.20
CA GLN A 193 -8.98 11.89 -0.13
C GLN A 193 -7.83 10.93 -0.43
N ALA A 194 -8.11 9.92 -1.26
CA ALA A 194 -7.14 8.85 -1.57
C ALA A 194 -5.83 9.39 -2.18
N ASN A 195 -5.87 10.46 -2.98
CA ASN A 195 -4.65 11.03 -3.58
C ASN A 195 -3.72 11.75 -2.59
N GLU A 196 -4.19 12.07 -1.38
CA GLU A 196 -3.38 12.77 -0.37
C GLU A 196 -2.34 11.84 0.29
N GLN A 197 -2.57 10.52 0.23
CA GLN A 197 -1.77 9.50 0.91
C GLN A 197 -0.46 9.12 0.19
N TYR A 198 -0.25 9.61 -1.04
CA TYR A 198 0.93 9.34 -1.86
C TYR A 198 1.73 10.60 -2.20
#